data_AF-A0A7C4ATL2-F1
#
_entry.id   AF-A0A7C4ATL2-F1
#
_cell.length_a   1.000
_cell.length_b   1.000
_cell.length_c   1.000
_cell.angle_alpha   90.00
_cell.angle_beta   90.00
_cell.angle_gamma   90.00
#
_symmetry.space_group_name_H-M   'P 1'
#
loop_
_entity.id
_entity.type
_entity.pdbx_description
1 polymer ?
#
loop_
_entity_poly.entity_id
_entity_poly.type
_entity_poly.pdbx_seq_one_letter_code
_entity_poly.pdbx_strand_id
1 'polypeptide(L)'
;MRIILNLEKITRQIIIVIFWFLWLLFAGTEIFRYFRISKKFLANPERIVWQIYHSSNQKINIVFADEGTENNLKKYLPALSRPVKPIRKGKFLFLNGTNGWHHLTKKFIDDFYADQRFTLILIDAHSDAAPLSKNEKINCGNWINFIQQPVIFLGGSAGFDDEFNRFTDIQLITRKKLRMYPARHFSFYLKSRQKLPENNFCRTGEDRLASFLGAPGYYLRTYSLNDFYQSPVVAERIYISIDLDVLGARFIHTDYGSGLLTLEELRKLLDFLFAKNEVVGIDLCGLAANADEKSRQTWQRLLAHIWRHLNI
;
A
#
# COMPACT_ATOMS: atom_id res chain seq x y z
N MET A 1 -37.02 55.00 -31.08
CA MET A 1 -37.30 53.78 -30.28
C MET A 1 -36.37 52.59 -30.53
N ARG A 2 -35.50 52.58 -31.57
CA ARG A 2 -34.53 51.48 -31.82
C ARG A 2 -33.14 51.67 -31.17
N ILE A 3 -32.77 52.89 -30.79
CA ILE A 3 -31.43 53.20 -30.21
C ILE A 3 -31.40 52.92 -28.69
N ILE A 4 -32.49 53.17 -27.97
CA ILE A 4 -32.59 52.94 -26.51
C ILE A 4 -32.59 51.44 -26.17
N LEU A 5 -33.26 50.60 -26.98
CA LEU A 5 -33.25 49.14 -26.84
C LEU A 5 -31.85 48.51 -27.05
N ASN A 6 -30.96 49.20 -27.77
CA ASN A 6 -29.59 48.74 -28.00
C ASN A 6 -28.69 49.08 -26.80
N LEU A 7 -28.91 50.21 -26.14
CA LEU A 7 -28.16 50.61 -24.95
C LEU A 7 -28.44 49.68 -23.77
N GLU A 8 -29.70 49.31 -23.51
CA GLU A 8 -30.03 48.36 -22.42
C GLU A 8 -29.40 46.98 -22.63
N LYS A 9 -29.34 46.52 -23.88
CA LYS A 9 -28.74 45.23 -24.26
C LYS A 9 -27.22 45.26 -24.12
N ILE A 10 -26.59 46.39 -24.46
CA ILE A 10 -25.15 46.62 -24.28
C ILE A 10 -24.81 46.76 -22.79
N THR A 11 -25.60 47.47 -21.98
CA THR A 11 -25.38 47.54 -20.52
C THR A 11 -25.57 46.20 -19.83
N ARG A 12 -26.55 45.37 -20.24
CA ARG A 12 -26.68 44.00 -19.71
C ARG A 12 -25.49 43.12 -20.08
N GLN A 13 -24.98 43.22 -21.31
CA GLN A 13 -23.79 42.47 -21.72
C GLN A 13 -22.53 42.93 -20.99
N ILE A 14 -22.34 44.23 -20.80
CA ILE A 14 -21.20 44.79 -20.04
C ILE A 14 -21.29 44.39 -18.57
N ILE A 15 -22.47 44.44 -17.95
CA ILE A 15 -22.67 43.99 -16.56
C ILE A 15 -22.38 42.50 -16.42
N ILE A 16 -22.81 41.65 -17.36
CA ILE A 16 -22.52 40.20 -17.35
C ILE A 16 -21.01 39.95 -17.51
N VAL A 17 -20.33 40.69 -18.39
CA VAL A 17 -18.87 40.57 -18.58
C VAL A 17 -18.10 41.03 -17.35
N ILE A 18 -18.52 42.13 -16.71
CA ILE A 18 -17.92 42.62 -15.46
C ILE A 18 -18.20 41.64 -14.31
N PHE A 19 -19.40 41.04 -14.24
CA PHE A 19 -19.73 40.01 -13.25
C PHE A 19 -18.91 38.74 -13.46
N TRP A 20 -18.65 38.34 -14.72
CA TRP A 20 -17.76 37.23 -15.06
C TRP A 20 -16.30 37.55 -14.73
N PHE A 21 -15.84 38.78 -14.97
CA PHE A 21 -14.47 39.20 -14.67
C PHE A 21 -14.22 39.34 -13.16
N LEU A 22 -15.20 39.86 -12.42
CA LEU A 22 -15.15 39.91 -10.95
C LEU A 22 -15.31 38.53 -10.32
N TRP A 23 -16.11 37.63 -10.90
CA TRP A 23 -16.18 36.22 -10.49
C TRP A 23 -14.85 35.50 -10.73
N LEU A 24 -14.16 35.77 -11.85
CA LEU A 24 -12.81 35.26 -12.11
C LEU A 24 -11.74 35.82 -11.16
N LEU A 25 -11.89 37.07 -10.72
CA LEU A 25 -10.97 37.72 -9.76
C LEU A 25 -11.21 37.26 -8.30
N PHE A 26 -12.42 36.84 -7.93
CA PHE A 26 -12.76 36.42 -6.55
C PHE A 26 -12.98 34.91 -6.35
N ALA A 27 -13.23 34.11 -7.39
CA ALA A 27 -13.34 32.64 -7.30
C ALA A 27 -12.03 31.91 -7.70
N GLY A 28 -10.94 32.66 -7.87
CA GLY A 28 -9.72 32.25 -8.58
C GLY A 28 -8.55 31.72 -7.74
N THR A 29 -8.74 31.22 -6.50
CA THR A 29 -7.61 30.67 -5.72
C THR A 29 -7.76 29.24 -5.18
N GLU A 30 -8.93 28.57 -5.28
CA GLU A 30 -9.07 27.21 -4.70
C GLU A 30 -9.65 26.14 -5.64
N ILE A 31 -10.05 26.47 -6.88
CA ILE A 31 -10.74 25.49 -7.77
C ILE A 31 -10.04 25.26 -9.13
N PHE A 32 -9.10 26.12 -9.54
CA PHE A 32 -8.44 25.98 -10.85
C PHE A 32 -7.08 25.27 -10.86
N ARG A 33 -6.64 24.70 -9.73
CA ARG A 33 -5.43 23.85 -9.69
C ARG A 33 -5.70 22.38 -10.03
N TYR A 34 -6.96 21.99 -10.26
CA TYR A 34 -7.33 20.58 -10.41
C TYR A 34 -7.76 20.13 -11.82
N PHE A 35 -8.01 21.03 -12.78
CA PHE A 35 -8.49 20.60 -14.10
C PHE A 35 -8.05 21.53 -15.23
N ARG A 36 -6.76 21.46 -15.60
CA ARG A 36 -6.32 21.71 -16.99
C ARG A 36 -4.88 21.24 -17.24
N ILE A 37 -4.71 19.96 -17.59
CA ILE A 37 -3.64 19.55 -18.52
C ILE A 37 -4.31 18.81 -19.67
N SER A 38 -3.95 19.28 -20.86
CA SER A 38 -4.62 19.15 -22.15
C SER A 38 -4.35 17.83 -22.87
N LYS A 39 -5.38 17.38 -23.60
CA LYS A 39 -5.32 16.42 -24.70
C LYS A 39 -4.32 16.86 -25.77
N LYS A 40 -3.20 16.14 -25.90
CA LYS A 40 -2.61 15.56 -27.13
C LYS A 40 -1.16 15.16 -26.83
N PHE A 41 -0.90 13.85 -26.90
CA PHE A 41 0.42 13.24 -27.07
C PHE A 41 1.56 13.73 -26.16
N LEU A 42 1.62 13.17 -24.94
CA LEU A 42 2.89 12.80 -24.31
C LEU A 42 2.70 11.35 -23.81
N ALA A 43 3.54 10.46 -24.33
CA ALA A 43 3.44 9.01 -24.19
C ALA A 43 3.54 8.53 -22.73
N ASN A 44 2.55 7.72 -22.32
CA ASN A 44 2.44 6.90 -21.11
C ASN A 44 2.77 7.56 -19.74
N PRO A 45 1.74 8.15 -19.11
CA PRO A 45 1.53 7.98 -17.68
C PRO A 45 0.14 7.36 -17.46
N GLU A 46 0.11 6.21 -16.82
CA GLU A 46 -1.13 5.48 -16.53
C GLU A 46 -2.13 6.37 -15.79
N ARG A 47 -3.36 6.39 -16.30
CA ARG A 47 -4.47 7.10 -15.68
C ARG A 47 -4.83 6.37 -14.39
N ILE A 48 -4.25 6.81 -13.27
CA ILE A 48 -4.81 6.50 -11.97
C ILE A 48 -6.17 7.20 -11.86
N VAL A 49 -7.24 6.41 -11.97
CA VAL A 49 -8.62 6.89 -11.86
C VAL A 49 -9.02 6.83 -10.39
N TRP A 50 -8.79 7.94 -9.67
CA TRP A 50 -9.22 8.12 -8.28
C TRP A 50 -10.75 8.23 -8.20
N GLN A 51 -11.46 7.12 -8.26
CA GLN A 51 -12.90 7.13 -7.96
C GLN A 51 -13.13 6.73 -6.52
N ILE A 52 -13.76 7.63 -5.74
CA ILE A 52 -14.04 7.40 -4.33
C ILE A 52 -15.49 6.99 -4.17
N TYR A 53 -15.69 5.78 -3.67
CA TYR A 53 -17.01 5.23 -3.41
C TYR A 53 -17.27 5.22 -1.90
N HIS A 54 -18.47 5.68 -1.50
CA HIS A 54 -18.94 5.55 -0.12
C HIS A 54 -19.86 4.35 0.03
N SER A 55 -19.66 3.58 1.10
CA SER A 55 -20.68 2.65 1.59
C SER A 55 -21.91 3.43 2.04
N SER A 56 -23.12 2.94 1.73
CA SER A 56 -24.40 3.59 2.05
C SER A 56 -24.61 3.86 3.54
N ASN A 57 -23.82 3.23 4.42
CA ASN A 57 -23.96 3.26 5.88
C ASN A 57 -22.79 3.95 6.65
N GLN A 58 -21.94 4.75 5.99
CA GLN A 58 -20.88 5.65 6.53
C GLN A 58 -19.38 5.25 6.35
N LYS A 59 -18.55 6.29 6.15
CA LYS A 59 -17.13 6.52 6.52
C LYS A 59 -15.98 5.69 5.93
N ILE A 60 -16.18 4.87 4.91
CA ILE A 60 -15.05 4.24 4.19
C ILE A 60 -14.87 4.88 2.82
N ASN A 61 -13.66 5.37 2.54
CA ASN A 61 -13.27 5.81 1.21
C ASN A 61 -12.62 4.63 0.47
N ILE A 62 -13.26 4.13 -0.58
CA ILE A 62 -12.64 3.13 -1.46
C ILE A 62 -11.95 3.85 -2.61
N VAL A 63 -10.69 3.54 -2.86
CA VAL A 63 -9.86 4.22 -3.86
C VAL A 63 -9.24 3.21 -4.82
N PHE A 64 -9.15 3.54 -6.10
CA PHE A 64 -8.73 2.64 -7.17
C PHE A 64 -7.51 3.19 -7.89
N ALA A 65 -6.57 2.31 -8.23
CA ALA A 65 -5.40 2.68 -9.00
C ALA A 65 -5.59 2.58 -10.53
N ASP A 66 -6.51 1.74 -11.03
CA ASP A 66 -6.71 1.57 -12.48
C ASP A 66 -8.18 1.29 -12.87
N GLU A 67 -8.54 1.56 -14.14
CA GLU A 67 -9.89 1.35 -14.70
C GLU A 67 -10.30 -0.14 -14.73
N GLY A 68 -9.34 -1.07 -14.85
CA GLY A 68 -9.61 -2.51 -14.86
C GLY A 68 -10.12 -3.02 -13.52
N THR A 69 -9.55 -2.51 -12.44
CA THR A 69 -9.89 -2.77 -11.04
C THR A 69 -11.27 -2.22 -10.71
N GLU A 70 -11.58 -1.02 -11.20
CA GLU A 70 -12.92 -0.42 -11.09
C GLU A 70 -13.99 -1.26 -11.78
N ASN A 71 -13.74 -1.71 -13.03
CA ASN A 71 -14.69 -2.52 -13.79
C ASN A 71 -14.92 -3.90 -13.16
N ASN A 72 -13.86 -4.55 -12.68
CA ASN A 72 -13.97 -5.78 -11.92
C ASN A 72 -14.86 -5.57 -10.68
N LEU A 73 -14.66 -4.49 -9.93
CA LEU A 73 -15.42 -4.25 -8.71
C LEU A 73 -16.88 -3.90 -8.94
N LYS A 74 -17.23 -3.11 -9.95
CA LYS A 74 -18.65 -2.87 -10.30
C LYS A 74 -19.40 -4.17 -10.62
N LYS A 75 -18.72 -5.14 -11.19
CA LYS A 75 -19.27 -6.48 -11.46
C LYS A 75 -19.48 -7.29 -10.19
N TYR A 76 -18.64 -7.12 -9.17
CA TYR A 76 -18.60 -8.00 -7.98
C TYR A 76 -19.11 -7.36 -6.69
N LEU A 77 -19.23 -6.02 -6.62
CA LEU A 77 -19.78 -5.22 -5.53
C LEU A 77 -20.86 -4.28 -6.10
N PRO A 78 -22.04 -4.81 -6.48
CA PRO A 78 -23.10 -4.03 -7.14
C PRO A 78 -23.71 -2.90 -6.27
N ALA A 79 -23.34 -2.82 -4.99
CA ALA A 79 -23.78 -1.78 -4.05
C ALA A 79 -22.89 -0.51 -4.04
N LEU A 80 -21.89 -0.42 -4.92
CA LEU A 80 -21.02 0.76 -5.04
C LEU A 80 -21.84 1.98 -5.52
N SER A 81 -22.03 2.96 -4.64
CA SER A 81 -22.75 4.22 -4.94
C SER A 81 -21.98 5.11 -5.94
N ARG A 82 -22.59 6.15 -6.51
CA ARG A 82 -21.90 7.04 -7.48
C ARG A 82 -20.63 7.67 -6.86
N PRO A 83 -19.60 8.06 -7.65
CA PRO A 83 -18.39 8.70 -7.13
C PRO A 83 -18.72 9.95 -6.30
N VAL A 84 -18.10 10.09 -5.12
CA VAL A 84 -18.32 11.22 -4.19
C VAL A 84 -16.98 11.86 -3.80
N LYS A 85 -17.00 13.10 -3.31
CA LYS A 85 -15.81 13.74 -2.71
C LYS A 85 -15.28 12.93 -1.50
N PRO A 86 -13.96 12.87 -1.28
CA PRO A 86 -13.36 12.15 -0.17
C PRO A 86 -13.85 12.68 1.18
N ILE A 87 -14.23 11.78 2.08
CA ILE A 87 -14.41 12.12 3.50
C ILE A 87 -13.02 12.13 4.13
N ARG A 88 -12.47 13.32 4.41
CA ARG A 88 -11.12 13.51 4.96
C ARG A 88 -10.85 12.80 6.32
N LYS A 89 -11.88 12.32 7.02
CA LYS A 89 -11.79 11.69 8.35
C LYS A 89 -12.33 10.24 8.41
N GLY A 90 -12.33 9.52 7.29
CA GLY A 90 -12.77 8.12 7.20
C GLY A 90 -11.60 7.12 7.13
N LYS A 91 -11.88 5.82 7.36
CA LYS A 91 -10.92 4.75 7.03
C LYS A 91 -10.83 4.63 5.51
N PHE A 92 -9.64 4.35 4.98
CA PHE A 92 -9.47 4.14 3.53
C PHE A 92 -9.20 2.67 3.21
N LEU A 93 -9.81 2.20 2.13
CA LEU A 93 -9.47 0.95 1.46
C LEU A 93 -8.94 1.29 0.06
N PHE A 94 -7.65 1.14 -0.14
CA PHE A 94 -7.03 1.34 -1.45
C PHE A 94 -6.89 0.00 -2.18
N LEU A 95 -7.33 -0.04 -3.42
CA LEU A 95 -7.27 -1.20 -4.28
C LEU A 95 -6.32 -0.83 -5.40
N ASN A 96 -5.06 -1.23 -5.24
CA ASN A 96 -3.93 -0.75 -6.04
C ASN A 96 -3.83 -1.43 -7.40
N GLY A 97 -4.86 -2.21 -7.73
CA GLY A 97 -5.05 -2.82 -9.01
C GLY A 97 -3.99 -3.83 -9.39
N THR A 98 -3.71 -3.88 -10.68
CA THR A 98 -3.02 -5.01 -11.29
C THR A 98 -1.52 -4.77 -11.52
N ASN A 99 -0.71 -5.84 -11.46
CA ASN A 99 0.71 -5.86 -11.87
C ASN A 99 1.73 -5.12 -10.96
N GLY A 100 1.69 -5.33 -9.65
CA GLY A 100 2.83 -4.99 -8.78
C GLY A 100 3.09 -3.50 -8.62
N TRP A 101 2.09 -2.76 -8.17
CA TRP A 101 2.18 -1.31 -7.88
C TRP A 101 2.31 -1.03 -6.39
N HIS A 102 2.98 -1.93 -5.66
CA HIS A 102 3.00 -1.92 -4.21
C HIS A 102 3.58 -0.62 -3.63
N HIS A 103 4.55 -0.02 -4.32
CA HIS A 103 5.12 1.28 -3.97
C HIS A 103 4.09 2.43 -3.89
N LEU A 104 2.89 2.31 -4.49
CA LEU A 104 1.82 3.29 -4.32
C LEU A 104 1.36 3.43 -2.87
N THR A 105 1.57 2.41 -2.03
CA THR A 105 1.35 2.49 -0.58
C THR A 105 2.04 3.70 0.04
N LYS A 106 3.27 4.00 -0.38
CA LYS A 106 3.99 5.21 0.06
C LYS A 106 3.22 6.49 -0.30
N LYS A 107 2.67 6.55 -1.52
CA LYS A 107 1.89 7.71 -1.98
C LYS A 107 0.61 7.88 -1.16
N PHE A 108 -0.12 6.81 -0.84
CA PHE A 108 -1.32 6.94 -0.01
C PHE A 108 -0.99 7.40 1.39
N ILE A 109 0.10 6.89 1.96
CA ILE A 109 0.59 7.32 3.26
C ILE A 109 0.92 8.81 3.24
N ASP A 110 1.63 9.30 2.23
CA ASP A 110 1.97 10.72 2.11
C ASP A 110 0.73 11.60 1.91
N ASP A 111 -0.19 11.19 1.04
CA ASP A 111 -1.34 12.02 0.66
C ASP A 111 -2.41 12.08 1.77
N PHE A 112 -2.59 11.00 2.54
CA PHE A 112 -3.71 10.85 3.47
C PHE A 112 -3.31 10.69 4.93
N TYR A 113 -2.05 10.33 5.21
CA TYR A 113 -1.58 9.97 6.55
C TYR A 113 -0.25 10.63 6.95
N ALA A 114 0.25 11.63 6.21
CA ALA A 114 1.55 12.28 6.49
C ALA A 114 1.71 12.76 7.94
N ASP A 115 0.64 13.32 8.52
CA ASP A 115 0.64 13.86 9.89
C ASP A 115 0.18 12.84 10.96
N GLN A 116 -0.06 11.58 10.57
CA GLN A 116 -0.58 10.56 11.48
C GLN A 116 0.53 9.60 11.93
N ARG A 117 0.55 9.28 13.23
CA ARG A 117 1.39 8.22 13.79
C ARG A 117 0.67 6.89 13.74
N PHE A 118 1.32 5.89 13.15
CA PHE A 118 0.88 4.50 13.07
C PHE A 118 2.10 3.59 12.82
N THR A 119 1.93 2.29 13.00
CA THR A 119 2.87 1.26 12.52
C THR A 119 2.36 0.68 11.20
N LEU A 120 3.23 0.57 10.21
CA LEU A 120 2.92 -0.10 8.95
C LEU A 120 3.04 -1.62 9.14
N ILE A 121 1.95 -2.34 8.91
CA ILE A 121 1.96 -3.80 8.77
C ILE A 121 2.07 -4.10 7.28
N LEU A 122 3.22 -4.64 6.86
CA LEU A 122 3.47 -5.12 5.52
C LEU A 122 3.20 -6.63 5.48
N ILE A 123 2.21 -7.05 4.70
CA ILE A 123 1.89 -8.46 4.48
C ILE A 123 2.22 -8.83 3.04
N ASP A 124 3.31 -9.56 2.84
CA ASP A 124 3.95 -9.69 1.52
C ASP A 124 4.82 -10.96 1.47
N ALA A 125 5.11 -11.50 0.28
CA ALA A 125 6.18 -12.48 0.10
C ALA A 125 7.59 -11.85 0.16
N HIS A 126 7.70 -10.56 -0.14
CA HIS A 126 8.94 -9.78 -0.24
C HIS A 126 9.04 -8.74 0.85
N SER A 127 10.26 -8.29 1.13
CA SER A 127 10.46 -7.24 2.14
C SER A 127 10.27 -5.82 1.58
N ASP A 128 10.28 -5.68 0.25
CA ASP A 128 10.22 -4.40 -0.49
C ASP A 128 11.20 -3.33 0.03
N ALA A 129 12.31 -3.82 0.57
CA ALA A 129 13.29 -3.07 1.32
C ALA A 129 14.69 -3.19 0.73
N ALA A 130 14.83 -3.38 -0.58
CA ALA A 130 16.12 -3.56 -1.24
C ALA A 130 17.08 -2.41 -0.90
N PRO A 131 18.36 -2.71 -0.58
CA PRO A 131 19.34 -1.68 -0.25
C PRO A 131 19.47 -0.64 -1.37
N LEU A 132 19.45 0.64 -0.98
CA LEU A 132 19.50 1.74 -1.94
C LEU A 132 20.91 1.95 -2.51
N SER A 133 20.99 2.02 -3.83
CA SER A 133 22.12 2.54 -4.58
C SER A 133 22.09 4.08 -4.66
N LYS A 134 23.22 4.68 -5.06
CA LYS A 134 23.33 6.15 -5.16
C LYS A 134 22.33 6.69 -6.19
N ASN A 135 21.51 7.65 -5.79
CA ASN A 135 20.45 8.27 -6.60
C ASN A 135 19.30 7.33 -7.00
N GLU A 136 19.12 6.22 -6.29
CA GLU A 136 18.03 5.29 -6.58
C GLU A 136 16.65 5.93 -6.39
N LYS A 137 15.75 5.67 -7.34
CA LYS A 137 14.37 6.13 -7.29
C LYS A 137 13.50 5.05 -6.64
N ILE A 138 12.42 5.51 -6.01
CA ILE A 138 11.39 4.64 -5.44
C ILE A 138 10.80 3.70 -6.49
N ASN A 139 10.67 2.42 -6.13
CA ASN A 139 10.01 1.36 -6.90
C ASN A 139 9.48 0.29 -5.91
N CYS A 140 8.84 -0.77 -6.42
CA CYS A 140 8.28 -1.83 -5.56
C CYS A 140 9.35 -2.54 -4.73
N GLY A 141 10.53 -2.82 -5.29
CA GLY A 141 11.57 -3.51 -4.53
C GLY A 141 12.17 -2.70 -3.38
N ASN A 142 11.96 -1.38 -3.28
CA ASN A 142 12.69 -0.54 -2.32
C ASN A 142 11.87 0.50 -1.56
N TRP A 143 10.55 0.58 -1.75
CA TRP A 143 9.73 1.69 -1.22
C TRP A 143 9.71 1.75 0.31
N ILE A 144 9.94 0.62 1.00
CA ILE A 144 10.01 0.57 2.46
C ILE A 144 11.14 1.44 3.01
N ASN A 145 12.22 1.63 2.26
CA ASN A 145 13.29 2.55 2.66
C ASN A 145 12.83 4.00 2.81
N PHE A 146 11.79 4.39 2.06
CA PHE A 146 11.26 5.76 2.03
C PHE A 146 10.14 5.99 3.05
N ILE A 147 9.58 4.93 3.64
CA ILE A 147 8.54 5.02 4.68
C ILE A 147 9.14 5.56 5.96
N GLN A 148 8.54 6.57 6.61
CA GLN A 148 9.05 7.08 7.88
C GLN A 148 8.64 6.22 9.08
N GLN A 149 7.59 5.41 8.91
CA GLN A 149 6.92 4.75 10.03
C GLN A 149 7.67 3.47 10.42
N PRO A 150 7.54 2.99 11.67
CA PRO A 150 7.94 1.63 11.99
C PRO A 150 7.19 0.63 11.11
N VAL A 151 7.89 -0.42 10.68
CA VAL A 151 7.36 -1.45 9.78
C VAL A 151 7.46 -2.81 10.47
N ILE A 152 6.36 -3.55 10.43
CA ILE A 152 6.31 -4.97 10.78
C ILE A 152 5.97 -5.74 9.50
N PHE A 153 6.94 -6.51 9.01
CA PHE A 153 6.81 -7.39 7.87
C PHE A 153 6.35 -8.78 8.30
N LEU A 154 5.23 -9.25 7.76
CA LEU A 154 4.59 -10.53 8.05
C LEU A 154 4.42 -11.31 6.74
N GLY A 155 4.93 -12.54 6.63
CA GLY A 155 4.78 -13.31 5.38
C GLY A 155 6.07 -13.95 4.90
N GLY A 156 6.59 -13.57 3.74
CA GLY A 156 7.82 -14.16 3.20
C GLY A 156 7.60 -15.34 2.23
N SER A 157 8.52 -15.45 1.28
CA SER A 157 8.57 -16.51 0.27
C SER A 157 9.32 -17.76 0.74
N ALA A 158 9.24 -18.83 -0.05
CA ALA A 158 10.03 -20.05 0.18
C ALA A 158 11.55 -19.79 0.13
N GLY A 159 11.99 -18.80 -0.65
CA GLY A 159 13.38 -18.36 -0.79
C GLY A 159 13.73 -17.18 0.12
N PHE A 160 13.17 -17.15 1.34
CA PHE A 160 13.35 -16.03 2.27
C PHE A 160 14.82 -15.72 2.57
N ASP A 161 15.70 -16.71 2.55
CA ASP A 161 17.13 -16.53 2.77
C ASP A 161 17.82 -15.74 1.65
N ASP A 162 17.47 -15.99 0.39
CA ASP A 162 17.97 -15.22 -0.75
C ASP A 162 17.37 -13.81 -0.75
N GLU A 163 16.05 -13.72 -0.52
CA GLU A 163 15.33 -12.46 -0.36
C GLU A 163 15.97 -11.59 0.71
N PHE A 164 16.21 -12.16 1.90
CA PHE A 164 16.83 -11.44 2.99
C PHE A 164 18.26 -10.98 2.68
N ASN A 165 19.09 -11.87 2.13
CA ASN A 165 20.49 -11.57 1.89
C ASN A 165 20.71 -10.55 0.76
N ARG A 166 19.80 -10.48 -0.22
CA ARG A 166 19.96 -9.63 -1.41
C ARG A 166 19.07 -8.39 -1.41
N PHE A 167 17.85 -8.52 -0.89
CA PHE A 167 16.78 -7.56 -1.08
C PHE A 167 16.22 -6.99 0.23
N THR A 168 16.85 -7.27 1.38
CA THR A 168 16.50 -6.59 2.64
C THR A 168 17.64 -5.68 3.11
N ASP A 169 17.35 -4.38 3.23
CA ASP A 169 18.26 -3.41 3.84
C ASP A 169 18.39 -3.65 5.35
N ILE A 170 19.49 -4.28 5.73
CA ILE A 170 19.87 -4.56 7.12
C ILE A 170 20.00 -3.28 7.98
N GLN A 171 20.16 -2.10 7.37
CA GLN A 171 20.17 -0.83 8.11
C GLN A 171 18.80 -0.53 8.74
N LEU A 172 17.70 -0.94 8.10
CA LEU A 172 16.36 -0.78 8.67
C LEU A 172 16.18 -1.64 9.92
N ILE A 173 16.78 -2.82 9.94
CA ILE A 173 16.76 -3.73 11.08
C ILE A 173 17.63 -3.20 12.22
N THR A 174 18.86 -2.80 11.92
CA THR A 174 19.81 -2.28 12.91
C THR A 174 19.31 -1.00 13.59
N ARG A 175 18.56 -0.17 12.86
CA ARG A 175 17.88 1.03 13.37
C ARG A 175 16.53 0.73 14.03
N LYS A 176 16.14 -0.55 14.18
CA LYS A 176 14.87 -1.02 14.76
C LYS A 176 13.61 -0.51 14.04
N LYS A 177 13.73 -0.14 12.77
CA LYS A 177 12.65 0.37 11.94
C LYS A 177 11.87 -0.74 11.24
N LEU A 178 12.53 -1.84 10.91
CA LEU A 178 11.92 -3.03 10.31
C LEU A 178 11.96 -4.20 11.30
N ARG A 179 10.80 -4.74 11.64
CA ARG A 179 10.65 -6.04 12.32
C ARG A 179 10.05 -7.06 11.38
N MET A 180 10.47 -8.33 11.46
CA MET A 180 10.03 -9.35 10.50
C MET A 180 9.58 -10.63 11.20
N TYR A 181 8.48 -11.19 10.72
CA TYR A 181 7.92 -12.47 11.17
C TYR A 181 7.50 -13.27 9.94
N PRO A 182 8.44 -13.99 9.30
CA PRO A 182 8.08 -14.83 8.17
C PRO A 182 7.08 -15.93 8.55
N ALA A 183 6.42 -16.52 7.56
CA ALA A 183 5.34 -17.49 7.70
C ALA A 183 5.74 -18.70 8.53
N ARG A 184 7.04 -19.03 8.49
CA ARG A 184 7.71 -20.10 9.23
C ARG A 184 9.08 -19.60 9.67
N HIS A 185 9.76 -20.36 10.54
CA HIS A 185 11.16 -20.08 10.85
C HIS A 185 12.05 -20.36 9.64
N PHE A 186 12.97 -19.44 9.37
CA PHE A 186 14.06 -19.65 8.42
C PHE A 186 15.39 -19.64 9.16
N SER A 187 16.29 -20.55 8.76
CA SER A 187 17.66 -20.59 9.24
C SER A 187 18.59 -20.37 8.06
N PHE A 188 19.46 -19.37 8.14
CA PHE A 188 20.35 -19.01 7.03
C PHE A 188 21.64 -18.35 7.53
N TYR A 189 22.59 -18.19 6.62
CA TYR A 189 23.86 -17.52 6.87
C TYR A 189 23.88 -16.14 6.23
N LEU A 190 24.29 -15.12 6.98
CA LEU A 190 24.51 -13.76 6.49
C LEU A 190 25.98 -13.40 6.63
N LYS A 191 26.62 -13.04 5.51
CA LYS A 191 27.93 -12.38 5.52
C LYS A 191 27.72 -10.90 5.85
N SER A 192 28.18 -10.46 7.01
CA SER A 192 28.06 -9.05 7.41
C SER A 192 29.12 -8.67 8.41
N ARG A 193 29.71 -7.48 8.21
CA ARG A 193 30.59 -6.85 9.21
C ARG A 193 29.81 -6.14 10.32
N GLN A 194 28.54 -5.84 10.08
CA GLN A 194 27.70 -5.17 11.06
C GLN A 194 27.11 -6.19 12.03
N LYS A 195 27.25 -5.94 13.34
CA LYS A 195 26.57 -6.73 14.35
C LYS A 195 25.07 -6.55 14.22
N LEU A 196 24.34 -7.65 14.07
CA LEU A 196 22.89 -7.61 13.95
C LEU A 196 22.23 -7.53 15.32
N PRO A 197 21.15 -6.73 15.46
CA PRO A 197 20.34 -6.74 16.67
C PRO A 197 19.50 -8.02 16.77
N GLU A 198 19.26 -8.48 18.00
CA GLU A 198 18.52 -9.72 18.30
C GLU A 198 16.99 -9.61 18.10
N ASN A 199 16.48 -8.41 17.85
CA ASN A 199 15.03 -8.14 17.78
C ASN A 199 14.30 -8.79 16.60
N ASN A 200 15.02 -9.31 15.59
CA ASN A 200 14.45 -10.03 14.45
C ASN A 200 14.79 -11.51 14.40
N PHE A 201 15.62 -11.99 15.32
CA PHE A 201 16.15 -13.34 15.30
C PHE A 201 15.97 -14.00 16.66
N CYS A 202 15.30 -15.15 16.71
CA CYS A 202 15.19 -15.94 17.92
C CYS A 202 16.48 -16.69 18.24
N ARG A 203 17.39 -16.81 17.27
CA ARG A 203 18.75 -17.30 17.48
C ARG A 203 19.73 -16.57 16.56
N THR A 204 20.85 -16.15 17.13
CA THR A 204 22.00 -15.59 16.42
C THR A 204 23.25 -16.32 16.86
N GLY A 205 24.15 -16.63 15.93
CA GLY A 205 25.43 -17.25 16.21
C GLY A 205 26.50 -16.67 15.29
N GLU A 206 27.54 -16.07 15.85
CA GLU A 206 28.66 -15.56 15.08
C GLU A 206 29.54 -16.70 14.57
N ASP A 207 29.90 -16.65 13.29
CA ASP A 207 30.95 -17.51 12.73
C ASP A 207 32.31 -16.98 13.16
N ARG A 208 32.81 -17.53 14.27
CA ARG A 208 34.10 -17.14 14.87
C ARG A 208 35.28 -17.43 13.95
N LEU A 209 35.22 -18.48 13.13
CA LEU A 209 36.29 -18.82 12.21
C LEU A 209 36.34 -17.82 11.05
N ALA A 210 35.20 -17.56 10.42
CA ALA A 210 35.12 -16.56 9.35
C ALA A 210 35.48 -15.16 9.86
N SER A 211 35.07 -14.81 11.08
CA SER A 211 35.43 -13.54 11.72
C SER A 211 36.93 -13.44 12.00
N PHE A 212 37.56 -14.52 12.50
CA PHE A 212 39.01 -14.59 12.66
C PHE A 212 39.76 -14.42 11.33
N LEU A 213 39.23 -14.96 10.24
CA LEU A 213 39.78 -14.82 8.88
C LEU A 213 39.44 -13.46 8.22
N GLY A 214 38.85 -12.51 8.94
CA GLY A 214 38.54 -11.16 8.43
C GLY A 214 37.28 -11.06 7.55
N ALA A 215 36.47 -12.12 7.52
CA ALA A 215 35.23 -12.21 6.76
C ALA A 215 34.03 -12.56 7.66
N PRO A 216 33.65 -11.67 8.61
CA PRO A 216 32.64 -11.97 9.60
C PRO A 216 31.27 -12.30 8.98
N GLY A 217 30.54 -13.18 9.65
CA GLY A 217 29.20 -13.59 9.30
C GLY A 217 28.47 -14.26 10.46
N TYR A 218 27.18 -14.48 10.26
CA TYR A 218 26.26 -14.91 11.30
C TYR A 218 25.33 -16.01 10.80
N TYR A 219 25.17 -17.06 11.60
CA TYR A 219 24.06 -18.02 11.51
C TYR A 219 22.85 -17.44 12.22
N LEU A 220 21.74 -17.31 11.50
CA LEU A 220 20.56 -16.62 11.96
C LEU A 220 19.37 -17.57 11.91
N ARG A 221 18.47 -17.47 12.90
CA ARG A 221 17.13 -18.05 12.86
C ARG A 221 16.11 -16.96 13.12
N THR A 222 15.20 -16.77 12.17
CA THR A 222 14.15 -15.75 12.28
C THR A 222 13.12 -16.13 13.35
N TYR A 223 12.44 -15.13 13.92
CA TYR A 223 11.08 -15.35 14.42
C TYR A 223 10.16 -15.81 13.28
N SER A 224 8.98 -16.27 13.63
CA SER A 224 7.94 -16.70 12.72
C SER A 224 6.61 -16.04 13.05
N LEU A 225 5.63 -16.20 12.16
CA LEU A 225 4.27 -15.72 12.38
C LEU A 225 3.63 -16.34 13.63
N ASN A 226 4.02 -17.57 14.01
CA ASN A 226 3.58 -18.16 15.26
C ASN A 226 4.13 -17.42 16.49
N ASP A 227 5.39 -16.99 16.45
CA ASP A 227 5.97 -16.18 17.52
C ASP A 227 5.29 -14.80 17.61
N PHE A 228 4.91 -14.23 16.45
CA PHE A 228 4.13 -12.99 16.40
C PHE A 228 2.78 -13.15 17.12
N TYR A 229 2.06 -14.26 16.92
CA TYR A 229 0.80 -14.49 17.64
C TYR A 229 1.00 -14.66 19.16
N GLN A 230 2.11 -15.29 19.57
CA GLN A 230 2.39 -15.55 21.00
C GLN A 230 2.84 -14.28 21.75
N SER A 231 3.62 -13.42 21.09
CA SER A 231 4.13 -12.17 21.66
C SER A 231 4.04 -11.03 20.65
N PRO A 232 2.82 -10.55 20.34
CA PRO A 232 2.61 -9.56 19.30
C PRO A 232 3.28 -8.23 19.67
N VAL A 233 3.90 -7.61 18.68
CA VAL A 233 4.34 -6.22 18.80
C VAL A 233 3.09 -5.35 18.72
N VAL A 234 2.58 -4.92 19.87
CA VAL A 234 1.38 -4.09 19.95
C VAL A 234 1.71 -2.67 19.50
N ALA A 235 0.95 -2.19 18.52
CA ALA A 235 0.90 -0.79 18.11
C ALA A 235 -0.52 -0.27 18.32
N GLU A 236 -0.69 0.92 18.88
CA GLU A 236 -2.04 1.48 19.11
C GLU A 236 -2.83 1.64 17.80
N ARG A 237 -2.15 2.14 16.76
CA ARG A 237 -2.71 2.43 15.44
C ARG A 237 -1.86 1.77 14.35
N ILE A 238 -2.52 1.09 13.42
CA ILE A 238 -1.85 0.39 12.31
C ILE A 238 -2.44 0.77 10.95
N TYR A 239 -1.57 0.78 9.95
CA TYR A 239 -1.94 0.78 8.54
C TYR A 239 -1.52 -0.57 7.95
N ILE A 240 -2.39 -1.24 7.20
CA ILE A 240 -2.14 -2.59 6.67
C ILE A 240 -1.95 -2.50 5.15
N SER A 241 -0.82 -2.95 4.64
CA SER A 241 -0.58 -3.09 3.19
C SER A 241 -0.40 -4.55 2.85
N ILE A 242 -1.15 -5.06 1.88
CA ILE A 242 -1.18 -6.48 1.52
C ILE A 242 -0.82 -6.64 0.05
N ASP A 243 0.31 -7.31 -0.23
CA ASP A 243 0.54 -7.94 -1.54
C ASP A 243 0.02 -9.37 -1.52
N LEU A 244 -0.78 -9.72 -2.52
CA LEU A 244 -1.36 -11.05 -2.65
C LEU A 244 -0.32 -12.14 -2.92
N ASP A 245 0.85 -11.78 -3.43
CA ASP A 245 1.91 -12.76 -3.66
C ASP A 245 2.37 -13.43 -2.36
N VAL A 246 2.02 -12.90 -1.17
CA VAL A 246 2.19 -13.56 0.14
C VAL A 246 1.52 -14.95 0.20
N LEU A 247 0.51 -15.18 -0.63
CA LEU A 247 -0.19 -16.45 -0.75
C LEU A 247 0.61 -17.44 -1.61
N GLY A 248 0.58 -18.71 -1.24
CA GLY A 248 1.18 -19.75 -2.06
C GLY A 248 0.50 -19.89 -3.43
N ALA A 249 1.26 -20.31 -4.45
CA ALA A 249 0.84 -20.45 -5.86
C ALA A 249 -0.45 -21.27 -6.09
N ARG A 250 -0.80 -22.12 -5.11
CA ARG A 250 -2.07 -22.88 -5.12
C ARG A 250 -3.31 -21.99 -4.96
N PHE A 251 -3.19 -20.78 -4.44
CA PHE A 251 -4.32 -19.86 -4.21
C PHE A 251 -4.38 -18.72 -5.22
N ILE A 252 -3.22 -18.22 -5.64
CA ILE A 252 -3.12 -17.11 -6.58
C ILE A 252 -1.94 -17.30 -7.53
N HIS A 253 -2.07 -16.79 -8.75
CA HIS A 253 -0.95 -16.62 -9.67
C HIS A 253 -0.53 -15.15 -9.70
N THR A 254 0.76 -14.90 -9.51
CA THR A 254 1.39 -13.58 -9.42
C THR A 254 2.69 -13.59 -10.21
N ASP A 255 3.01 -12.47 -10.85
CA ASP A 255 4.19 -12.34 -11.72
C ASP A 255 5.51 -12.25 -10.94
N TYR A 256 5.44 -12.00 -9.63
CA TYR A 256 6.58 -11.72 -8.76
C TYR A 256 6.95 -12.88 -7.83
N GLY A 257 6.47 -14.09 -8.10
CA GLY A 257 6.75 -15.27 -7.27
C GLY A 257 5.59 -15.63 -6.36
N SER A 258 5.82 -16.40 -5.29
CA SER A 258 4.75 -16.80 -4.37
C SER A 258 5.27 -17.02 -2.96
N GLY A 259 4.44 -16.62 -2.01
CA GLY A 259 4.64 -16.74 -0.59
C GLY A 259 4.23 -18.10 -0.07
N LEU A 260 4.12 -18.19 1.25
CA LEU A 260 3.84 -19.46 1.93
C LEU A 260 2.49 -19.50 2.62
N LEU A 261 1.78 -18.37 2.71
CA LEU A 261 0.52 -18.34 3.44
C LEU A 261 -0.59 -19.02 2.66
N THR A 262 -1.49 -19.65 3.40
CA THR A 262 -2.81 -19.98 2.91
C THR A 262 -3.76 -18.79 3.02
N LEU A 263 -4.83 -18.81 2.21
CA LEU A 263 -5.90 -17.82 2.33
C LEU A 263 -6.50 -17.81 3.75
N GLU A 264 -6.58 -18.97 4.40
CA GLU A 264 -7.10 -19.07 5.76
C GLU A 264 -6.12 -18.52 6.81
N GLU A 265 -4.82 -18.74 6.65
CA GLU A 265 -3.80 -18.12 7.52
C GLU A 265 -3.79 -16.60 7.37
N LEU A 266 -3.91 -16.07 6.15
CA LEU A 266 -4.03 -14.63 5.91
C LEU A 266 -5.28 -14.04 6.57
N ARG A 267 -6.44 -14.73 6.45
CA ARG A 267 -7.68 -14.30 7.11
C ARG A 267 -7.55 -14.29 8.64
N LYS A 268 -6.98 -15.36 9.22
CA LYS A 268 -6.71 -15.42 10.68
C LYS A 268 -5.78 -14.30 11.13
N LEU A 269 -4.78 -13.95 10.32
CA LEU A 269 -3.89 -12.84 10.61
C LEU A 269 -4.65 -11.51 10.62
N LEU A 270 -5.50 -11.27 9.62
CA LEU A 270 -6.33 -10.06 9.56
C LEU A 270 -7.30 -10.00 10.75
N ASP A 271 -8.02 -11.09 11.06
CA ASP A 271 -8.89 -11.18 12.23
C ASP A 271 -8.14 -10.78 13.52
N PHE A 272 -6.92 -11.28 13.70
CA PHE A 272 -6.08 -10.94 14.84
C PHE A 272 -5.69 -9.45 14.88
N LEU A 273 -5.24 -8.88 13.76
CA LEU A 273 -4.82 -7.47 13.67
C LEU A 273 -6.00 -6.52 13.90
N PHE A 274 -7.16 -6.78 13.27
CA PHE A 274 -8.36 -5.97 13.48
C PHE A 274 -8.89 -6.06 14.92
N ALA A 275 -8.75 -7.21 15.58
CA ALA A 275 -9.17 -7.39 16.97
C ALA A 275 -8.24 -6.70 18.00
N LYS A 276 -6.98 -6.43 17.65
CA LYS A 276 -5.96 -5.93 18.58
C LYS A 276 -5.54 -4.49 18.37
N ASN A 277 -5.90 -3.88 17.25
CA ASN A 277 -5.35 -2.58 16.84
C ASN A 277 -6.42 -1.66 16.23
N GLU A 278 -6.23 -0.35 16.34
CA GLU A 278 -6.99 0.61 15.52
C GLU A 278 -6.42 0.60 14.09
N VAL A 279 -7.15 -0.01 13.14
CA VAL A 279 -6.78 0.02 11.72
C VAL A 279 -7.21 1.35 11.10
N VAL A 280 -6.24 2.20 10.72
CA VAL A 280 -6.48 3.54 10.18
C VAL A 280 -6.71 3.52 8.66
N GLY A 281 -6.09 2.56 7.98
CA GLY A 281 -6.16 2.38 6.54
C GLY A 281 -5.66 1.01 6.13
N ILE A 282 -6.11 0.57 4.96
CA ILE A 282 -5.69 -0.70 4.37
C ILE A 282 -5.54 -0.55 2.86
N ASP A 283 -4.54 -1.21 2.28
CA ASP A 283 -4.44 -1.42 0.84
C ASP A 283 -4.21 -2.88 0.46
N LEU A 284 -4.63 -3.20 -0.77
CA LEU A 284 -4.51 -4.53 -1.37
C LEU A 284 -4.01 -4.41 -2.82
N CYS A 285 -2.91 -5.09 -3.12
CA CYS A 285 -2.29 -5.16 -4.45
C CYS A 285 -2.01 -6.61 -4.88
N GLY A 286 -1.39 -6.79 -6.05
CA GLY A 286 -0.86 -8.08 -6.49
C GLY A 286 -1.79 -8.95 -7.34
N LEU A 287 -3.02 -8.52 -7.66
CA LEU A 287 -3.87 -9.28 -8.57
C LEU A 287 -3.37 -9.09 -10.02
N ALA A 288 -3.01 -10.14 -10.74
CA ALA A 288 -2.55 -10.00 -12.14
C ALA A 288 -3.67 -9.45 -13.06
N ALA A 289 -3.30 -8.67 -14.09
CA ALA A 289 -4.27 -8.09 -15.04
C ALA A 289 -5.09 -9.16 -15.80
N ASN A 290 -4.44 -10.27 -16.11
CA ASN A 290 -4.99 -11.45 -16.77
C ASN A 290 -5.25 -12.60 -15.78
N ALA A 291 -5.46 -12.29 -14.49
CA ALA A 291 -5.64 -13.29 -13.44
C ALA A 291 -6.62 -14.40 -13.84
N ASP A 292 -6.27 -15.64 -13.51
CA ASP A 292 -7.16 -16.79 -13.72
C ASP A 292 -8.38 -16.72 -12.78
N GLU A 293 -9.36 -17.59 -13.02
CA GLU A 293 -10.60 -17.59 -12.25
C GLU A 293 -10.37 -17.89 -10.76
N LYS A 294 -9.43 -18.79 -10.46
CA LYS A 294 -9.01 -19.12 -9.10
C LYS A 294 -8.47 -17.90 -8.36
N SER A 295 -7.58 -17.14 -9.00
CA SER A 295 -6.97 -15.92 -8.45
C SER A 295 -8.01 -14.85 -8.18
N ARG A 296 -8.96 -14.65 -9.11
CA ARG A 296 -10.10 -13.75 -8.91
C ARG A 296 -10.96 -14.17 -7.72
N GLN A 297 -11.27 -15.45 -7.58
CA GLN A 297 -12.06 -15.97 -6.44
C GLN A 297 -11.33 -15.80 -5.10
N THR A 298 -10.02 -16.06 -5.06
CA THR A 298 -9.18 -15.82 -3.88
C THR A 298 -9.23 -14.34 -3.47
N TRP A 299 -8.99 -13.44 -4.42
CA TRP A 299 -9.04 -12.01 -4.19
C TRP A 299 -10.42 -11.54 -3.70
N GLN A 300 -11.51 -12.01 -4.31
CA GLN A 300 -12.88 -11.70 -3.89
C GLN A 300 -13.16 -12.16 -2.45
N ARG A 301 -12.73 -13.37 -2.09
CA ARG A 301 -12.91 -13.91 -0.73
C ARG A 301 -12.15 -13.09 0.31
N LEU A 302 -10.93 -12.67 -0.03
CA LEU A 302 -10.12 -11.81 0.84
C LEU A 302 -10.76 -10.42 0.98
N LEU A 303 -11.17 -9.81 -0.13
CA LEU A 303 -11.81 -8.50 -0.12
C LEU A 303 -13.11 -8.53 0.69
N ALA A 304 -13.95 -9.55 0.52
CA ALA A 304 -15.17 -9.71 1.31
C ALA A 304 -14.87 -9.89 2.81
N HIS A 305 -13.74 -10.51 3.15
CA HIS A 305 -13.30 -10.63 4.54
C HIS A 305 -12.84 -9.28 5.12
N ILE A 306 -12.01 -8.52 4.40
CA ILE A 306 -11.61 -7.16 4.77
C ILE A 306 -12.83 -6.25 4.91
N TRP A 307 -13.76 -6.33 3.96
CA TRP A 307 -14.97 -5.51 3.93
C TRP A 307 -15.83 -5.68 5.19
N ARG A 308 -15.92 -6.90 5.72
CA ARG A 308 -16.61 -7.18 6.99
C ARG A 308 -15.97 -6.41 8.14
N HIS A 309 -14.65 -6.42 8.27
CA HIS A 309 -13.96 -5.68 9.33
C HIS A 309 -14.11 -4.16 9.23
N LEU A 310 -14.28 -3.63 8.03
CA LEU A 310 -14.43 -2.18 7.83
C LEU A 310 -15.86 -1.67 8.05
N ASN A 311 -16.89 -2.51 7.84
CA ASN A 311 -18.32 -2.12 7.89
C ASN A 311 -19.08 -2.61 9.15
N ILE A 312 -18.38 -3.03 10.21
CA ILE A 312 -19.00 -3.35 11.50
C ILE A 312 -19.00 -2.11 12.39
#